data_AF-A0AAE1KYG1-F1
#
_entry.id   AF-A0AAE1KYG1-F1
#
_cell.length_a   1.000
_cell.length_b   1.000
_cell.length_c   1.000
_cell.angle_alpha   90.00
_cell.angle_beta   90.00
_cell.angle_gamma   90.00
#
_symmetry.space_group_name_H-M   'P 1'
#
loop_
_entity.id
_entity.type
_entity.pdbx_description
1 polymer ?
#
loop_
_entity_poly.entity_id
_entity_poly.type
_entity_poly.pdbx_seq_one_letter_code
_entity_poly.pdbx_strand_id
1 'polypeptide(L)'
;MGGIDKSDMLVHLYKTPMRARRYYMRLFGYILDLCICNSWIWCKRNCSAMKSAPMSLKDFCLDIYKGAISYKKVTPKVTRTSLARVVVPLPKRGQRAEVPSVEKRQDATALHLPHHVTMRQTCKYCSHKGAIHRSRWMCEVCKVSLCLSDVRNCYADFHKNL
;
A
#
# COMPACT_ATOMS: atom_id res chain seq x y z
N MET A 1 40.57 -0.15 -20.08
CA MET A 1 39.93 -1.30 -19.41
C MET A 1 39.11 -0.93 -18.15
N GLY A 2 39.32 0.19 -17.46
CA GLY A 2 38.61 0.51 -16.19
C GLY A 2 37.13 0.97 -16.28
N GLY A 3 36.41 0.67 -17.36
CA GLY A 3 34.98 0.98 -17.47
C GLY A 3 34.12 -0.02 -16.72
N ILE A 4 34.51 -1.30 -16.79
CA ILE A 4 33.83 -2.42 -16.14
C ILE A 4 33.99 -2.32 -14.62
N ASP A 5 35.21 -2.05 -14.15
CA ASP A 5 35.51 -1.88 -12.72
C ASP A 5 34.69 -0.76 -12.07
N LYS A 6 34.47 0.34 -12.80
CA LYS A 6 33.63 1.45 -12.32
C LYS A 6 32.17 1.04 -12.21
N SER A 7 31.64 0.31 -13.20
CA SER A 7 30.26 -0.17 -13.12
C SER A 7 30.06 -1.16 -11.98
N ASP A 8 31.02 -2.06 -11.77
CA ASP A 8 30.97 -3.05 -10.69
C ASP A 8 31.05 -2.38 -9.32
N MET A 9 31.96 -1.41 -9.15
CA MET A 9 32.06 -0.59 -7.96
C MET A 9 30.73 0.13 -7.65
N LEU A 10 30.09 0.75 -8.64
CA LEU A 10 28.82 1.48 -8.45
C LEU A 10 27.69 0.56 -7.99
N VAL A 11 27.58 -0.63 -8.59
CA VAL A 11 26.58 -1.64 -8.19
C VAL A 11 26.85 -2.15 -6.78
N HIS A 12 28.11 -2.31 -6.40
CA HIS A 12 28.49 -2.79 -5.07
C HIS A 12 28.25 -1.78 -3.93
N LEU A 13 28.22 -0.47 -4.20
CA LEU A 13 28.01 0.57 -3.18
C LEU A 13 26.62 0.52 -2.53
N TYR A 14 25.56 0.27 -3.31
CA TYR A 14 24.17 0.27 -2.86
C TYR A 14 23.44 -1.03 -3.23
N LYS A 15 24.14 -2.15 -3.12
CA LYS A 15 23.62 -3.47 -3.47
C LYS A 15 22.37 -3.83 -2.66
N THR A 16 21.33 -4.31 -3.33
CA THR A 16 20.11 -4.78 -2.68
C THR A 16 20.33 -6.18 -2.09
N PRO A 17 20.29 -6.36 -0.75
CA PRO A 17 20.50 -7.66 -0.14
C PRO A 17 19.26 -8.54 -0.32
N MET A 18 19.26 -9.40 -1.33
CA MET A 18 18.17 -10.36 -1.53
C MET A 18 18.54 -11.75 -1.00
N ARG A 19 18.00 -12.11 0.18
CA ARG A 19 18.08 -13.47 0.72
C ARG A 19 16.99 -14.32 0.08
N ALA A 20 17.37 -15.16 -0.88
CA ALA A 20 16.46 -16.08 -1.55
C ALA A 20 17.08 -17.47 -1.66
N ARG A 21 16.26 -18.51 -1.42
CA ARG A 21 16.68 -19.93 -1.55
C ARG A 21 16.96 -20.31 -3.01
N ARG A 22 16.38 -19.59 -3.96
CA ARG A 22 16.54 -19.82 -5.40
C ARG A 22 17.66 -18.93 -5.94
N TYR A 23 18.69 -19.52 -6.55
CA TYR A 23 19.90 -18.79 -6.96
C TYR A 23 19.62 -17.65 -7.94
N TYR A 24 18.67 -17.82 -8.87
CA TYR A 24 18.34 -16.84 -9.90
C TYR A 24 17.77 -15.54 -9.33
N MET A 25 17.21 -15.57 -8.12
CA MET A 25 16.78 -14.34 -7.46
C MET A 25 18.00 -13.45 -7.19
N ARG A 26 19.13 -13.99 -6.72
CA ARG A 26 20.35 -13.16 -6.54
C ARG A 26 20.78 -12.47 -7.84
N LEU A 27 20.64 -13.16 -8.98
CA LEU A 27 20.88 -12.57 -10.30
C LEU A 27 19.88 -11.46 -10.63
N PHE A 28 18.59 -11.68 -10.36
CA PHE A 28 17.56 -10.65 -10.54
C PHE A 28 17.84 -9.38 -9.72
N GLY A 29 18.26 -9.53 -8.46
CA GLY A 29 18.65 -8.39 -7.61
C GLY A 29 19.82 -7.62 -8.21
N TYR A 30 20.84 -8.33 -8.69
CA TYR A 30 21.98 -7.71 -9.38
C TYR A 30 21.56 -6.94 -10.64
N ILE A 31 20.68 -7.51 -11.47
CA ILE A 31 20.17 -6.84 -12.67
C ILE A 31 19.40 -5.57 -12.29
N LEU A 32 18.60 -5.59 -11.23
CA LEU A 32 17.92 -4.40 -10.74
C LEU A 32 18.91 -3.32 -10.30
N ASP A 33 19.91 -3.67 -9.50
CA ASP A 33 20.93 -2.73 -9.03
C ASP A 33 21.71 -2.12 -10.22
N LEU A 34 21.98 -2.92 -11.26
CA LEU A 34 22.63 -2.47 -12.50
C LEU A 34 21.73 -1.47 -13.27
N CYS A 35 20.43 -1.75 -13.39
CA CYS A 35 19.48 -0.83 -14.01
C CYS A 35 19.39 0.52 -13.26
N ILE A 36 19.40 0.49 -11.92
CA ILE A 36 19.41 1.70 -11.09
C ILE A 36 20.69 2.51 -11.33
N CYS A 37 21.87 1.86 -11.35
CA CYS A 37 23.13 2.55 -11.64
C CYS A 37 23.13 3.17 -13.04
N ASN A 38 22.64 2.45 -14.05
CA ASN A 38 22.57 2.94 -15.43
C ASN A 38 21.60 4.12 -15.59
N SER A 39 20.44 4.07 -14.95
CA SER A 39 19.47 5.18 -14.96
C SER A 39 20.02 6.42 -14.24
N TRP A 40 20.78 6.25 -13.16
CA TRP A 40 21.48 7.36 -12.51
C TRP A 40 22.53 8.01 -13.42
N ILE A 41 23.34 7.21 -14.13
CA ILE A 41 24.32 7.72 -15.11
C ILE A 41 23.62 8.53 -16.20
N TRP A 42 22.48 8.03 -16.69
CA TRP A 42 21.67 8.73 -17.67
C TRP A 42 21.10 10.04 -17.13
N CYS A 43 20.50 10.02 -15.94
CA CYS A 43 19.99 11.21 -15.26
C CYS A 43 21.09 12.26 -15.05
N LYS A 44 22.28 11.85 -14.62
CA LYS A 44 23.44 12.71 -14.44
C LYS A 44 23.84 13.43 -15.73
N ARG A 45 23.84 12.73 -16.87
CA ARG A 45 24.12 13.32 -18.20
C ARG A 45 23.08 14.36 -18.57
N ASN A 46 21.80 14.10 -18.33
CA ASN A 46 20.72 15.06 -18.61
C ASN A 46 20.78 16.28 -17.70
N CYS A 47 21.10 16.12 -16.41
CA CYS A 47 21.32 17.25 -15.51
C CYS A 47 22.47 18.14 -15.99
N SER A 48 23.58 17.55 -16.46
CA SER A 48 24.69 18.30 -17.04
C SER A 48 24.28 19.08 -18.30
N ALA A 49 23.44 18.49 -19.16
CA ALA A 49 22.90 19.18 -20.34
C ALA A 49 21.97 20.35 -19.97
N MET A 50 21.19 20.21 -18.89
CA MET A 50 20.24 21.23 -18.39
C MET A 50 20.88 22.24 -17.42
N LYS A 51 22.19 22.18 -17.19
CA LYS A 51 22.95 23.01 -16.20
C LYS A 51 22.44 22.90 -14.75
N SER A 52 21.76 21.80 -14.42
CA SER A 52 21.31 21.52 -13.06
C SER A 52 22.34 20.68 -12.31
N ALA A 53 22.45 20.90 -10.99
CA ALA A 53 23.33 20.09 -10.16
C ALA A 53 22.88 18.61 -10.19
N PRO A 54 23.77 17.65 -10.53
CA PRO A 54 23.41 16.25 -10.54
C PRO A 54 23.24 15.73 -9.11
N MET A 55 22.18 14.96 -8.87
CA MET A 55 21.93 14.34 -7.57
C MET A 55 22.92 13.21 -7.27
N SER A 56 23.18 12.97 -5.98
CA SER A 56 24.02 11.86 -5.55
C SER A 56 23.34 10.51 -5.84
N LEU A 57 24.12 9.44 -6.02
CA LEU A 57 23.59 8.10 -6.25
C LEU A 57 22.69 7.64 -5.08
N LYS A 58 23.07 7.99 -3.85
CA LYS A 58 22.28 7.70 -2.63
C LYS A 58 20.89 8.32 -2.71
N ASP A 59 20.82 9.62 -3.02
CA ASP A 59 19.56 10.35 -3.05
C ASP A 59 18.68 9.85 -4.20
N PHE A 60 19.29 9.45 -5.32
CA PHE A 60 18.58 8.85 -6.44
C PHE A 60 17.93 7.52 -6.07
N CYS A 61 18.67 6.63 -5.38
CA CYS A 61 18.11 5.38 -4.88
C CYS A 61 16.96 5.62 -3.89
N LEU A 62 17.09 6.61 -3.00
CA LEU A 62 16.03 6.98 -2.06
C LEU A 62 14.78 7.51 -2.76
N ASP A 63 14.95 8.29 -3.83
CA ASP A 63 13.83 8.84 -4.60
C ASP A 63 13.07 7.74 -5.35
N ILE A 64 13.79 6.82 -6.00
CA ILE A 64 13.20 5.61 -6.61
C ILE A 64 12.42 4.81 -5.57
N TYR A 65 13.00 4.59 -4.40
CA TYR A 65 12.35 3.85 -3.32
C TYR A 65 11.05 4.53 -2.86
N LYS A 66 11.07 5.85 -2.66
CA LYS A 66 9.87 6.64 -2.32
C LYS A 66 8.81 6.54 -3.41
N GLY A 67 9.21 6.66 -4.68
CA GLY A 67 8.31 6.48 -5.83
C GLY A 67 7.68 5.08 -5.87
N ALA A 68 8.47 4.05 -5.63
CA ALA A 68 8.01 2.65 -5.61
C ALA A 68 7.03 2.36 -4.46
N ILE A 69 7.21 2.97 -3.29
CA ILE A 69 6.25 2.86 -2.17
C ILE A 69 4.97 3.65 -2.46
N SER A 70 5.12 4.86 -2.99
CA SER A 70 4.00 5.75 -3.29
C SER A 70 3.11 5.19 -4.40
N TYR A 71 3.67 4.33 -5.26
CA TYR A 71 2.94 3.51 -6.22
C TYR A 71 2.07 2.46 -5.50
N LYS A 72 0.96 2.92 -4.91
CA LYS A 72 -0.15 2.06 -4.49
C LYS A 72 -0.58 1.28 -5.72
N LYS A 73 -0.46 -0.05 -5.65
CA LYS A 73 -1.02 -0.97 -6.65
C LYS A 73 -2.48 -0.60 -6.96
N VAL A 74 -2.71 0.09 -8.07
CA VAL A 74 -3.95 -0.09 -8.83
C VAL A 74 -3.83 -1.47 -9.48
N THR A 75 -3.91 -2.52 -8.66
CA THR A 75 -4.26 -3.81 -9.20
C THR A 75 -5.78 -3.80 -9.30
N PRO A 76 -6.38 -3.76 -10.49
CA PRO A 76 -7.68 -4.40 -10.61
C PRO A 76 -7.43 -5.85 -10.19
N LYS A 77 -8.03 -6.28 -9.09
CA LYS A 77 -8.12 -7.71 -8.78
C LYS A 77 -9.01 -8.32 -9.84
N VAL A 78 -8.47 -8.56 -11.04
CA VAL A 78 -9.06 -9.50 -11.99
C VAL A 78 -8.66 -10.88 -11.48
N THR A 79 -9.30 -11.30 -10.41
CA THR A 79 -9.44 -12.73 -10.12
C THR A 79 -10.45 -13.28 -11.12
N ARG A 80 -10.13 -14.43 -11.72
CA ARG A 80 -10.97 -15.25 -12.63
C ARG A 80 -12.24 -15.81 -11.97
N THR A 81 -12.91 -14.98 -11.18
CA THR A 81 -14.06 -15.29 -10.34
C THR A 81 -14.97 -14.07 -10.27
N SER A 82 -15.29 -13.49 -11.43
CA SER A 82 -16.32 -12.46 -11.58
C SER A 82 -17.75 -12.97 -11.37
N LEU A 83 -17.93 -14.20 -10.85
CA LEU A 83 -19.25 -14.81 -10.57
C LEU A 83 -19.36 -15.46 -9.18
N ALA A 84 -18.34 -15.43 -8.33
CA ALA A 84 -18.43 -15.99 -6.98
C ALA A 84 -18.57 -14.86 -5.95
N ARG A 85 -19.70 -14.88 -5.23
CA ARG A 85 -20.04 -13.99 -4.10
C ARG A 85 -18.79 -13.62 -3.31
N VAL A 86 -18.57 -12.31 -3.13
CA VAL A 86 -17.44 -11.73 -2.39
C VAL A 86 -17.37 -12.36 -1.00
N VAL A 87 -16.47 -13.33 -0.81
CA VAL A 87 -16.14 -13.84 0.52
C VAL A 87 -15.34 -12.75 1.19
N VAL A 88 -16.01 -12.01 2.07
CA VAL A 88 -15.39 -11.02 2.96
C VAL A 88 -14.25 -11.72 3.72
N PRO A 89 -13.00 -11.22 3.66
CA PRO A 89 -11.89 -11.82 4.41
C PRO A 89 -12.23 -11.83 5.90
N LEU A 90 -12.15 -12.98 6.55
CA LEU A 90 -12.28 -13.06 8.00
C LEU A 90 -11.11 -12.28 8.65
N PRO A 91 -11.38 -11.33 9.55
CA PRO A 91 -10.31 -10.61 10.22
C PRO A 91 -9.51 -11.55 11.13
N LYS A 92 -8.18 -11.47 11.07
CA LYS A 92 -7.29 -12.13 12.03
C LYS A 92 -7.56 -11.53 13.41
N ARG A 93 -7.86 -12.38 14.41
CA ARG A 93 -8.14 -11.96 15.81
C ARG A 93 -7.07 -10.96 16.29
N GLY A 94 -7.51 -9.83 16.82
CA GLY A 94 -6.65 -8.84 17.49
C GLY A 94 -6.13 -7.69 16.62
N GLN A 95 -6.23 -7.75 15.29
CA GLN A 95 -5.87 -6.61 14.44
C GLN A 95 -7.06 -5.67 14.25
N ARG A 96 -6.91 -4.41 14.69
CA ARG A 96 -7.91 -3.37 14.42
C ARG A 96 -7.88 -3.08 12.93
N ALA A 97 -8.99 -3.30 12.21
CA ALA A 97 -9.09 -2.96 10.80
C ALA A 97 -8.62 -1.51 10.55
N GLU A 98 -7.83 -1.31 9.51
CA GLU A 98 -7.33 0.01 9.11
C GLU A 98 -8.52 0.93 8.83
N VAL A 99 -8.44 2.19 9.29
CA VAL A 99 -9.50 3.15 9.02
C VAL A 99 -9.37 3.54 7.54
N PRO A 100 -10.41 3.40 6.71
CA PRO A 100 -10.35 3.89 5.33
C PRO A 100 -10.15 5.41 5.28
N SER A 101 -9.52 5.90 4.21
CA SER A 101 -9.32 7.33 3.94
C SER A 101 -10.66 8.08 3.90
N VAL A 102 -10.64 9.38 4.21
CA VAL A 102 -11.84 10.23 4.23
C VAL A 102 -12.56 10.22 2.89
N GLU A 103 -11.80 10.32 1.79
CA GLU A 103 -12.30 10.22 0.40
C GLU A 103 -13.14 8.96 0.17
N LYS A 104 -12.72 7.82 0.73
CA LYS A 104 -13.43 6.55 0.57
C LYS A 104 -14.68 6.45 1.44
N ARG A 105 -14.78 7.22 2.53
CA ARG A 105 -15.97 7.23 3.41
C ARG A 105 -17.09 8.09 2.85
N GLN A 106 -16.72 9.09 2.07
CA GLN A 106 -17.58 10.12 1.48
C GLN A 106 -17.78 9.93 -0.03
N ASP A 107 -17.37 8.78 -0.57
CA ASP A 107 -17.50 8.51 -2.00
C ASP A 107 -18.99 8.39 -2.37
N ALA A 108 -19.54 9.46 -2.93
CA ALA A 108 -20.93 9.50 -3.39
C ALA A 108 -21.18 8.58 -4.60
N THR A 109 -20.12 8.11 -5.26
CA THR A 109 -20.20 7.16 -6.39
C THR A 109 -20.46 5.74 -5.91
N ALA A 110 -20.04 5.41 -4.69
CA ALA A 110 -20.15 4.08 -4.11
C ALA A 110 -21.29 4.02 -3.08
N LEU A 111 -22.22 3.08 -3.26
CA LEU A 111 -23.30 2.88 -2.29
C LEU A 111 -22.76 2.23 -1.01
N HIS A 112 -22.68 3.02 0.06
CA HIS A 112 -22.37 2.55 1.41
C HIS A 112 -23.59 1.85 2.02
N LEU A 113 -23.74 0.56 1.74
CA LEU A 113 -24.81 -0.27 2.27
C LEU A 113 -24.36 -1.07 3.52
N PRO A 114 -25.25 -1.23 4.52
CA PRO A 114 -24.96 -2.06 5.69
C PRO A 114 -25.17 -3.55 5.34
N HIS A 115 -24.15 -4.35 5.65
CA HIS A 115 -24.12 -5.79 5.47
C HIS A 115 -24.05 -6.50 6.83
N HIS A 116 -24.91 -7.49 7.03
CA HIS A 116 -24.94 -8.26 8.26
C HIS A 116 -23.90 -9.38 8.25
N VAL A 117 -22.96 -9.35 9.19
CA VAL A 117 -21.92 -10.38 9.38
C VAL A 117 -22.23 -11.28 10.56
N THR A 118 -21.90 -12.57 10.45
CA THR A 118 -22.10 -13.57 11.51
C THR A 118 -21.25 -13.27 12.75
N MET A 119 -20.01 -12.86 12.54
CA MET A 119 -19.06 -12.54 13.59
C MET A 119 -19.13 -11.06 13.99
N ARG A 120 -19.42 -10.80 15.27
CA ARG A 120 -19.42 -9.45 15.83
C ARG A 120 -18.00 -8.86 15.82
N GLN A 121 -17.86 -7.68 15.24
CA GLN A 121 -16.61 -6.91 15.18
C GLN A 121 -16.74 -5.63 16.01
N THR A 122 -15.62 -5.00 16.39
CA THR A 122 -15.65 -3.78 17.20
C THR A 122 -16.04 -2.56 16.36
N CYS A 123 -16.95 -1.74 16.87
CA CYS A 123 -17.38 -0.52 16.19
C CYS A 123 -16.20 0.43 16.05
N LYS A 124 -15.87 0.84 14.83
CA LYS A 124 -14.69 1.69 14.61
C LYS A 124 -14.86 3.12 15.12
N TYR A 125 -16.10 3.61 15.12
CA TYR A 125 -16.45 4.98 15.49
C TYR A 125 -16.52 5.19 17.02
N CYS A 126 -17.32 4.39 17.73
CA CYS A 126 -17.56 4.62 19.17
C CYS A 126 -16.69 3.76 20.11
N SER A 127 -15.98 2.74 19.61
CA SER A 127 -15.16 1.88 20.48
C SER A 127 -13.83 2.54 20.82
N HIS A 128 -13.57 2.72 22.12
CA HIS A 128 -12.33 3.26 22.67
C HIS A 128 -11.81 2.39 23.82
N LYS A 129 -10.62 2.67 24.34
CA LYS A 129 -10.06 1.95 25.49
C LYS A 129 -10.97 2.19 26.71
N GLY A 130 -11.57 1.13 27.25
CA GLY A 130 -12.51 1.20 28.38
C GLY A 130 -13.97 0.92 28.01
N ALA A 131 -14.39 1.21 26.78
CA ALA A 131 -15.74 0.89 26.30
C ALA A 131 -15.68 0.25 24.90
N ILE A 132 -15.73 -1.09 24.87
CA ILE A 132 -15.68 -1.87 23.64
C ILE A 132 -17.09 -2.17 23.15
N HIS A 133 -17.52 -1.43 22.14
CA HIS A 133 -18.79 -1.70 21.47
C HIS A 133 -18.59 -2.63 20.28
N ARG A 134 -19.46 -3.64 20.14
CA ARG A 134 -19.40 -4.61 19.05
C ARG A 134 -20.67 -4.57 18.23
N SER A 135 -20.55 -4.63 16.90
CA SER A 135 -21.67 -4.65 15.97
C SER A 135 -21.58 -5.84 15.00
N ARG A 136 -22.74 -6.24 14.47
CA ARG A 136 -22.86 -7.21 13.37
C ARG A 136 -23.03 -6.54 12.01
N TRP A 137 -23.03 -5.21 11.97
CA TRP A 137 -23.23 -4.43 10.76
C TRP A 137 -21.89 -3.92 10.24
N MET A 138 -21.61 -4.20 8.98
CA MET A 138 -20.39 -3.80 8.28
C MET A 138 -20.74 -3.03 7.01
N CYS A 139 -20.00 -1.97 6.70
CA CYS A 139 -20.13 -1.30 5.40
C CYS A 139 -19.42 -2.11 4.31
N GLU A 140 -20.09 -2.40 3.18
CA GLU A 140 -19.51 -3.21 2.09
C GLU A 140 -18.29 -2.53 1.42
N VAL A 141 -18.35 -1.21 1.25
CA VAL A 141 -17.30 -0.41 0.60
C VAL A 141 -16.12 -0.18 1.55
N CYS A 142 -16.40 0.30 2.75
CA CYS A 142 -15.39 0.66 3.75
C CYS A 142 -14.82 -0.54 4.50
N LYS A 143 -15.53 -1.68 4.53
CA LYS A 143 -15.16 -2.91 5.25
C LYS A 143 -14.89 -2.69 6.73
N VAL A 144 -15.62 -1.75 7.33
CA VAL A 144 -15.58 -1.42 8.76
C VAL A 144 -16.89 -1.80 9.42
N SER A 145 -16.81 -2.30 10.65
CA SER A 145 -17.97 -2.54 11.50
C SER A 145 -18.39 -1.27 12.22
N LEU A 146 -19.67 -0.93 12.11
CA LEU A 146 -20.28 0.27 12.69
C LEU A 146 -21.55 -0.13 13.45
N CYS A 147 -21.88 0.61 14.50
CA CYS A 147 -23.14 0.42 15.22
C CYS A 147 -24.30 0.93 14.36
N LEU A 148 -25.31 0.09 14.20
CA LEU A 148 -26.59 0.40 13.62
C LEU A 148 -27.65 -0.17 14.56
N SER A 149 -28.17 0.70 15.42
CA SER A 149 -29.12 0.39 16.49
C SER A 149 -29.94 1.64 16.78
N ASP A 150 -31.10 1.48 17.40
CA ASP A 150 -32.02 2.59 17.69
C ASP A 150 -31.38 3.66 18.59
N VAL A 151 -30.48 3.22 19.48
CA VAL A 151 -29.76 4.09 20.43
C VAL A 151 -28.52 4.74 19.79
N ARG A 152 -27.90 4.08 18.80
CA ARG A 152 -26.62 4.52 18.23
C ARG A 152 -26.56 4.23 16.74
N ASN A 153 -26.49 5.31 15.96
CA ASN A 153 -26.37 5.25 14.51
C ASN A 153 -24.99 5.71 14.01
N CYS A 154 -23.94 5.07 14.54
CA CYS A 154 -22.57 5.35 14.12
C CYS A 154 -22.33 5.08 12.63
N TYR A 155 -23.21 4.31 11.97
CA TYR A 155 -23.18 4.12 10.53
C TYR A 155 -23.39 5.43 9.78
N ALA A 156 -24.46 6.17 10.12
CA ALA A 156 -24.73 7.47 9.52
C ALA A 156 -23.61 8.47 9.84
N ASP A 157 -23.19 8.54 11.10
CA ASP A 157 -22.16 9.51 11.53
C ASP A 157 -20.82 9.29 10.82
N PHE A 158 -20.42 8.03 10.61
CA PHE A 158 -19.14 7.70 9.98
C PHE A 158 -19.08 8.05 8.48
N HIS A 159 -20.24 8.10 7.81
CA HIS A 159 -20.36 8.41 6.38
C HIS A 159 -20.78 9.86 6.11
N LYS A 160 -21.46 10.51 7.06
CA LYS A 160 -21.93 11.90 6.94
C LYS A 160 -20.96 12.93 7.51
N ASN A 161 -20.20 12.59 8.55
CA ASN A 161 -19.40 13.57 9.30
C ASN A 161 -17.89 13.42 9.06
N LEU A 162 -17.23 14.58 8.92
CA LEU A 162 -15.78 14.80 8.85
C LEU A 162 -15.07 14.35 10.13
#